data_AF-A0A351WDQ2-F1
#
_entry.id   AF-A0A351WDQ2-F1
#
_cell.length_a   1.000
_cell.length_b   1.000
_cell.length_c   1.000
_cell.angle_alpha   90.00
_cell.angle_beta   90.00
_cell.angle_gamma   90.00
#
_symmetry.space_group_name_H-M   'P 1'
#
loop_
_entity.id
_entity.type
_entity.pdbx_description
1 polymer ?
#
loop_
_entity_poly.entity_id
_entity_poly.type
_entity_poly.pdbx_seq_one_letter_code
_entity_poly.pdbx_strand_id
1 'polypeptide(L)'
;MTAFEDRGQSDFLASHDLEDVLTIVDGRKSLYTELAAEREDLRQYVAGSIKKLLNTPSFLDALPGHMLSDDASQARLPLLIERLGQITTLE
;
A
#
# COMPACT_ATOMS: atom_id res chain seq x y z
N MET A 1 -17.81 -9.83 7.15
CA MET A 1 -18.21 -8.58 7.81
C MET A 1 -16.97 -7.70 7.79
N THR A 2 -17.05 -6.65 6.99
CA THR A 2 -15.91 -5.95 6.37
C THR A 2 -15.33 -4.94 7.36
N ALA A 3 -14.07 -5.16 7.77
CA ALA A 3 -13.38 -4.33 8.76
C ALA A 3 -12.84 -2.99 8.21
N PHE A 4 -13.29 -2.54 7.04
CA PHE A 4 -12.67 -1.43 6.31
C PHE A 4 -13.40 -0.09 6.37
N GLU A 5 -14.65 -0.02 6.88
CA GLU A 5 -15.49 1.17 6.61
C GLU A 5 -15.83 2.07 7.79
N ASP A 6 -15.36 1.83 9.03
CA ASP A 6 -15.86 2.60 10.18
C ASP A 6 -14.81 3.30 11.06
N ARG A 7 -13.67 3.75 10.52
CA ARG A 7 -12.79 4.66 11.29
C ARG A 7 -12.33 5.85 10.46
N GLY A 8 -13.14 6.90 10.55
CA GLY A 8 -12.70 8.27 10.29
C GLY A 8 -11.67 8.74 11.32
N GLN A 9 -10.87 9.72 10.89
CA GLN A 9 -9.78 10.42 11.57
C GLN A 9 -8.39 9.77 11.51
N SER A 10 -7.65 10.15 10.47
CA SER A 10 -6.27 10.67 10.56
C SER A 10 -5.16 9.87 11.24
N ASP A 11 -5.36 8.61 11.62
CA ASP A 11 -4.29 7.79 12.19
C ASP A 11 -3.79 6.73 11.19
N PHE A 12 -3.19 7.18 10.09
CA PHE A 12 -2.33 6.30 9.28
C PHE A 12 -1.18 5.72 10.13
N LEU A 13 -0.78 6.45 11.19
CA LEU A 13 0.24 6.09 12.17
C LEU A 13 -0.14 4.93 13.11
N ALA A 14 -1.43 4.59 13.26
CA ALA A 14 -1.89 3.53 14.19
C ALA A 14 -2.45 2.30 13.49
N SER A 15 -2.51 2.28 12.16
CA SER A 15 -3.06 1.16 11.41
C SER A 15 -2.00 0.09 11.19
N HIS A 16 -1.99 -0.91 12.08
CA HIS A 16 -1.18 -2.13 11.93
C HIS A 16 -1.44 -2.82 10.58
N ASP A 17 -2.68 -2.75 10.08
CA ASP A 17 -3.06 -3.27 8.76
C ASP A 17 -2.31 -2.58 7.60
N LEU A 18 -1.97 -1.30 7.75
CA LEU A 18 -1.25 -0.56 6.72
C LEU A 18 0.23 -0.96 6.68
N GLU A 19 0.85 -1.11 7.85
CA GLU A 19 2.24 -1.55 7.95
C GLU A 19 2.41 -2.96 7.39
N ASP A 20 1.45 -3.86 7.64
CA ASP A 20 1.42 -5.20 7.06
C ASP A 20 1.29 -5.16 5.53
N VAL A 21 0.40 -4.31 4.98
CA VAL A 21 0.26 -4.12 3.53
C VAL A 21 1.56 -3.59 2.91
N LEU A 22 2.18 -2.58 3.50
CA LEU A 22 3.44 -2.02 3.01
C LEU A 22 4.57 -3.04 3.05
N THR A 23 4.66 -3.83 4.12
CA THR A 23 5.65 -4.90 4.26
C THR A 23 5.48 -5.97 3.20
N ILE A 24 4.23 -6.35 2.88
CA ILE A 24 3.92 -7.31 1.82
C ILE A 24 4.31 -6.73 0.44
N VAL A 25 3.99 -5.47 0.16
CA VAL A 25 4.32 -4.82 -1.12
C VAL A 25 5.83 -4.60 -1.28
N ASP A 26 6.56 -4.25 -0.22
CA ASP A 26 8.02 -4.09 -0.22
C ASP A 26 8.74 -5.45 -0.37
N GLY A 27 8.28 -6.47 0.38
CA GLY A 27 8.92 -7.78 0.43
C GLY A 27 8.57 -8.72 -0.72
N ARG A 28 7.37 -8.62 -1.31
CA ARG A 28 6.84 -9.61 -2.26
C ARG A 28 6.86 -9.09 -3.70
N LYS A 29 8.00 -9.27 -4.37
CA LYS A 29 8.19 -8.88 -5.78
C LYS A 29 7.16 -9.48 -6.75
N SER A 30 6.60 -10.65 -6.43
CA SER A 30 5.57 -11.33 -7.24
C SER A 30 4.16 -10.81 -7.03
N LEU A 31 3.93 -9.89 -6.07
CA LEU A 31 2.58 -9.45 -5.68
C LEU A 31 1.76 -8.90 -6.85
N TYR A 32 2.40 -8.14 -7.74
CA TYR A 32 1.73 -7.61 -8.93
C TYR A 32 1.20 -8.74 -9.83
N THR A 33 2.03 -9.75 -10.13
CA THR A 33 1.64 -10.88 -10.98
C THR A 33 0.57 -11.74 -10.33
N GLU A 34 0.64 -11.93 -9.02
CA GLU A 34 -0.37 -12.67 -8.26
C GLU A 34 -1.71 -11.94 -8.29
N LEU A 35 -1.73 -10.63 -7.99
CA LEU A 35 -2.94 -9.81 -8.09
C LEU A 35 -3.49 -9.80 -9.53
N ALA A 36 -2.63 -9.71 -10.55
CA ALA A 36 -3.06 -9.75 -11.94
C ALA A 36 -3.75 -11.08 -12.33
N ALA A 37 -3.38 -12.19 -11.69
CA ALA A 37 -3.98 -13.50 -11.91
C ALA A 37 -5.25 -13.76 -11.09
N GLU A 38 -5.55 -12.89 -10.11
CA GLU A 38 -6.75 -12.99 -9.27
C GLU A 38 -8.01 -12.50 -9.99
N ARG A 39 -9.16 -12.69 -9.35
CA ARG A 39 -10.47 -12.26 -9.87
C ARG A 39 -10.56 -10.73 -10.03
N GLU A 40 -11.29 -10.29 -11.06
CA GLU A 40 -11.42 -8.87 -11.43
C GLU A 40 -12.00 -8.00 -10.31
N ASP A 41 -12.99 -8.50 -9.57
CA ASP A 41 -13.58 -7.85 -8.41
C ASP A 41 -12.54 -7.54 -7.32
N LEU A 42 -11.65 -8.51 -7.05
CA LEU A 42 -10.57 -8.35 -6.09
C LEU A 42 -9.52 -7.36 -6.58
N ARG A 43 -9.12 -7.44 -7.85
CA ARG A 43 -8.15 -6.51 -8.45
C ARG A 43 -8.62 -5.07 -8.36
N GLN A 44 -9.86 -4.80 -8.76
CA GLN A 44 -10.44 -3.47 -8.72
C GLN A 44 -10.58 -2.93 -7.29
N TYR A 45 -10.97 -3.79 -6.34
CA TYR A 45 -11.04 -3.40 -4.94
C TYR A 45 -9.65 -2.99 -4.40
N VAL A 46 -8.63 -3.80 -4.65
CA VAL A 46 -7.26 -3.52 -4.20
C VAL A 46 -6.69 -2.30 -4.91
N ALA A 47 -6.77 -2.23 -6.24
CA ALA A 47 -6.30 -1.09 -7.04
C ALA A 47 -6.96 0.22 -6.60
N GLY A 48 -8.28 0.22 -6.42
CA GLY A 48 -9.04 1.37 -5.94
C GLY A 48 -8.65 1.80 -4.52
N SER A 49 -8.39 0.84 -3.63
CA SER A 49 -7.94 1.12 -2.26
C SER A 49 -6.55 1.75 -2.24
N ILE A 50 -5.58 1.17 -2.95
CA ILE A 50 -4.23 1.73 -3.07
C ILE A 50 -4.25 3.11 -3.72
N LYS A 51 -5.09 3.33 -4.74
CA LYS A 51 -5.26 4.63 -5.40
C LYS A 51 -5.78 5.70 -4.43
N LYS A 52 -6.73 5.38 -3.55
CA LYS A 52 -7.20 6.30 -2.50
C LYS A 52 -6.09 6.66 -1.52
N LEU A 53 -5.28 5.68 -1.11
CA LEU A 53 -4.12 5.90 -0.22
C LEU A 53 -3.07 6.80 -0.88
N LEU A 54 -2.66 6.51 -2.11
CA LEU A 54 -1.68 7.32 -2.85
C LEU A 54 -2.17 8.75 -3.12
N ASN A 55 -3.48 8.96 -3.23
CA ASN A 55 -4.07 10.30 -3.35
C ASN A 55 -4.18 11.07 -2.02
N THR A 56 -3.73 10.48 -0.91
CA THR A 56 -3.75 11.13 0.40
C THR A 56 -2.34 11.67 0.72
N PRO A 57 -2.12 13.00 0.75
CA PRO A 57 -0.78 13.57 0.97
C PRO A 57 -0.13 13.11 2.28
N SER A 58 -0.91 13.07 3.37
CA SER A 58 -0.41 12.63 4.68
C SER A 58 0.04 11.17 4.71
N PHE A 59 -0.45 10.33 3.78
CA PHE A 59 0.01 8.95 3.64
C PHE A 59 1.41 8.91 3.00
N LEU A 60 1.64 9.72 1.97
CA LEU A 60 2.96 9.85 1.33
C LEU A 60 4.00 10.43 2.31
N ASP A 61 3.58 11.38 3.15
CA ASP A 61 4.46 11.98 4.17
C ASP A 61 4.79 10.98 5.31
N ALA A 62 3.87 10.08 5.64
CA ALA A 62 4.05 9.07 6.69
C ALA A 62 4.83 7.83 6.24
N LEU A 63 4.83 7.53 4.94
CA LEU A 63 5.46 6.34 4.33
C LEU A 63 6.92 6.09 4.78
N PRO A 64 7.83 7.09 4.79
CA PRO A 64 9.20 6.90 5.29
C PRO A 64 9.26 6.46 6.76
N GLY A 65 8.29 6.92 7.57
CA GLY A 65 8.18 6.60 8.99
C GLY A 65 7.73 5.18 9.28
N HIS A 66 7.14 4.49 8.30
CA HIS A 66 6.82 3.06 8.37
C HIS A 66 7.96 2.14 7.93
N MET A 67 9.09 2.71 7.47
CA MET A 67 10.28 1.95 7.11
C MET A 67 11.35 2.09 8.19
N LEU A 68 12.24 1.10 8.28
CA LEU A 68 13.43 1.22 9.12
C LEU A 68 14.25 2.45 8.69
N SER A 69 14.84 3.15 9.66
CA SER A 69 15.61 4.38 9.39
C SER A 69 17.00 4.12 8.77
N ASP A 70 17.36 2.88 8.49
CA ASP A 70 18.62 2.54 7.84
C ASP A 70 18.60 2.89 6.34
N ASP A 71 19.78 3.25 5.80
CA ASP A 71 19.93 3.69 4.41
C ASP A 71 19.39 2.67 3.40
N ALA A 72 19.53 1.37 3.67
CA ALA A 72 19.08 0.33 2.74
C ALA A 72 17.55 0.22 2.71
N SER A 73 16.87 0.47 3.82
CA SER A 73 15.41 0.55 3.88
C SER A 73 14.87 1.82 3.27
N GLN A 74 15.46 2.98 3.59
CA GLN A 74 15.03 4.25 3.01
C GLN A 74 15.26 4.30 1.48
N ALA A 75 16.32 3.66 0.96
CA ALA A 75 16.56 3.56 -0.49
C ALA A 75 15.48 2.78 -1.25
N ARG A 76 14.67 1.95 -0.57
CA ARG A 76 13.56 1.21 -1.20
C ARG A 76 12.27 2.03 -1.31
N LEU A 77 12.17 3.18 -0.64
CA LEU A 77 10.96 4.00 -0.65
C LEU A 77 10.47 4.38 -2.07
N PRO A 78 11.34 4.83 -3.01
CA PRO A 78 10.88 5.12 -4.37
C PRO A 78 10.35 3.88 -5.10
N LEU A 79 10.98 2.72 -4.88
CA LEU A 79 10.55 1.45 -5.47
C LEU A 79 9.21 0.97 -4.89
N LEU A 80 8.98 1.18 -3.60
CA LEU A 80 7.71 0.89 -2.94
C LEU A 80 6.58 1.74 -3.54
N ILE A 81 6.81 3.05 -3.70
CA ILE A 81 5.83 3.96 -4.33
C ILE A 81 5.54 3.55 -5.77
N GLU A 82 6.57 3.18 -6.55
CA GLU A 82 6.40 2.69 -7.92
C GLU A 82 5.52 1.43 -7.97
N ARG A 83 5.75 0.46 -7.09
CA ARG A 83 4.95 -0.77 -7.01
C ARG A 83 3.51 -0.50 -6.61
N LEU A 84 3.28 0.38 -5.64
CA LEU A 84 1.93 0.80 -5.26
C LEU A 84 1.23 1.43 -6.47
N GLY A 85 1.93 2.27 -7.24
CA GLY A 85 1.44 2.83 -8.49
C GLY A 85 1.07 1.76 -9.53
N GLN A 86 1.91 0.74 -9.73
CA GLN A 86 1.60 -0.38 -10.63
C GLN A 86 0.33 -1.13 -10.22
N ILE A 87 0.08 -1.34 -8.93
CA ILE A 87 -1.14 -1.99 -8.46
C ILE A 87 -2.38 -1.18 -8.85
N THR A 88 -2.29 0.16 -8.88
CA THR A 88 -3.43 0.99 -9.31
C THR A 88 -3.81 0.78 -10.77
N THR A 89 -2.91 0.29 -11.63
CA THR A 89 -3.20 0.04 -13.05
C THR A 89 -3.90 -1.29 -13.31
N LEU A 90 -4.17 -2.08 -12.26
CA LEU A 90 -4.90 -3.36 -12.36
C LEU A 90 -6.43 -3.18 -12.37
N GLU A 91 -6.92 -1.94 -12.42
CA GLU A 91 -8.34 -1.55 -12.52
C GLU A 91 -9.01 -1.96 -13.83
#